data_AF-A0A7R9HEN9-F1
#
_entry.id   AF-A0A7R9HEN9-F1
#
_cell.length_a   1.000
_cell.length_b   1.000
_cell.length_c   1.000
_cell.angle_alpha   90.00
_cell.angle_beta   90.00
_cell.angle_gamma   90.00
#
_symmetry.space_group_name_H-M   'P 1'
#
loop_
_entity.id
_entity.type
_entity.pdbx_description
1 polymer ?
#
loop_
_entity_poly.entity_id
_entity_poly.type
_entity_poly.pdbx_seq_one_letter_code
_entity_poly.pdbx_strand_id
1 'polypeptide(L)'
;VIDLAIGFMLGTFTYMFLGVFFYVCYPDHKTKIKDNILDLFSSTDVMAAIARALLLFQLSTNYVLVTYGLRRIILLEFFKKVYPGIWAVFILNSSLVFVCVLVAIFFPRIGTLIR
;
A
#
# COMPACT_ATOMS: atom_id res chain seq x y z
N VAL A 1 -15.77 -20.20 -9.72
CA VAL A 1 -16.02 -20.29 -8.26
C VAL A 1 -14.90 -21.02 -7.55
N ILE A 2 -14.44 -22.16 -8.08
CA ILE A 2 -13.33 -22.93 -7.50
C ILE A 2 -12.02 -22.12 -7.47
N ASP A 3 -11.64 -21.46 -8.57
CA ASP A 3 -10.42 -20.63 -8.62
C ASP A 3 -10.44 -19.47 -7.62
N LEU A 4 -11.63 -18.87 -7.43
CA LEU A 4 -11.85 -17.81 -6.46
C LEU A 4 -11.69 -18.33 -5.03
N ALA A 5 -12.28 -19.49 -4.73
CA ALA A 5 -12.18 -20.12 -3.41
C ALA A 5 -10.73 -20.51 -3.07
N ILE A 6 -10.00 -21.09 -4.03
CA ILE A 6 -8.58 -21.43 -3.87
C ILE A 6 -7.75 -20.16 -3.65
N GLY A 7 -8.00 -19.10 -4.42
CA GLY A 7 -7.32 -17.82 -4.26
C GLY A 7 -7.51 -17.21 -2.87
N PHE A 8 -8.75 -17.17 -2.37
CA PHE A 8 -9.03 -16.67 -1.01
C PHE A 8 -8.45 -17.56 0.08
N MET A 9 -8.50 -18.88 -0.09
CA MET A 9 -7.92 -19.83 0.87
C MET A 9 -6.40 -19.64 0.98
N LEU A 10 -5.73 -19.56 -0.18
CA LEU A 10 -4.27 -19.39 -0.22
C LEU A 10 -3.85 -18.03 0.32
N GLY A 11 -4.58 -16.96 -0.01
CA GLY A 11 -4.32 -15.63 0.54
C GLY A 11 -4.50 -15.58 2.06
N THR A 12 -5.58 -16.16 2.58
CA THR A 12 -5.81 -16.23 4.04
C THR A 12 -4.70 -17.02 4.72
N PHE A 13 -4.28 -18.14 4.12
CA PHE A 13 -3.22 -18.99 4.66
C PHE A 13 -1.87 -18.26 4.72
N THR A 14 -1.47 -17.53 3.69
CA THR A 14 -0.19 -16.79 3.70
C THR A 14 -0.17 -15.68 4.75
N TYR A 15 -1.26 -14.92 4.88
CA TYR A 15 -1.37 -13.89 5.93
C TYR A 15 -1.36 -14.50 7.33
N MET A 16 -2.09 -15.60 7.55
CA MET A 16 -2.11 -16.29 8.84
C MET A 16 -0.74 -16.88 9.18
N PHE A 17 -0.08 -17.53 8.22
CA PHE A 17 1.25 -18.10 8.39
C PHE A 17 2.28 -17.04 8.77
N LEU A 18 2.34 -15.93 8.02
CA LEU A 18 3.26 -14.83 8.29
C LEU A 18 3.00 -14.21 9.67
N GLY A 19 1.72 -13.96 10.00
CA GLY A 19 1.32 -13.35 11.27
C GLY A 19 1.66 -14.22 12.49
N VAL A 20 1.34 -15.51 12.44
CA VAL A 20 1.62 -16.46 13.54
C VAL A 20 3.13 -16.68 13.69
N PHE A 21 3.84 -16.92 12.58
CA PHE A 21 5.28 -17.14 12.61
C PHE A 21 6.02 -15.95 13.23
N PHE A 22 5.69 -14.74 12.78
CA PHE A 22 6.30 -13.52 13.30
C PHE A 22 5.94 -13.28 14.78
N TYR A 23 4.70 -13.55 15.17
CA TYR A 23 4.25 -13.39 16.56
C TYR A 23 4.91 -14.35 17.55
N VAL A 24 5.24 -15.58 17.11
CA VAL A 24 5.91 -16.60 17.94
C VAL A 24 7.42 -16.37 18.00
N CYS A 25 8.05 -16.04 16.87
CA CYS A 25 9.50 -15.81 16.80
C CYS A 25 9.96 -14.48 17.41
N TYR A 26 9.05 -13.53 17.68
CA TYR A 26 9.41 -12.24 18.25
C TYR A 26 9.90 -12.39 19.71
N PRO A 27 11.17 -12.05 20.02
CA PRO A 27 11.77 -12.32 21.32
C PRO A 27 11.40 -11.30 22.40
N ASP A 28 10.89 -10.13 22.00
CA ASP A 28 10.64 -8.98 22.85
C ASP A 28 9.17 -8.85 23.28
N HIS A 29 8.89 -7.89 24.17
CA HIS A 29 7.53 -7.62 24.65
C HIS A 29 6.57 -7.32 23.50
N LYS A 30 5.48 -8.10 23.45
CA LYS A 30 4.43 -8.06 22.41
C LYS A 30 3.73 -6.69 22.26
N THR A 31 3.90 -5.79 23.23
CA THR A 31 3.39 -4.42 23.22
C THR A 31 4.20 -3.46 22.34
N LYS A 32 5.42 -3.86 21.91
CA LYS A 32 6.31 -3.04 21.04
C LYS A 32 6.19 -3.39 19.55
N ILE A 33 5.27 -4.27 19.18
CA ILE A 33 5.03 -4.63 17.78
C ILE A 33 4.43 -3.41 17.07
N LYS A 34 5.15 -2.87 16.09
CA LYS A 34 4.70 -1.76 15.26
C LYS A 34 3.85 -2.27 14.11
N ASP A 35 2.98 -1.41 13.58
CA ASP A 35 2.13 -1.72 12.40
C ASP A 35 2.97 -2.12 11.17
N ASN A 36 4.16 -1.53 11.03
CA ASN A 36 5.13 -1.92 10.02
C ASN A 36 6.16 -2.89 10.60
N ILE A 37 6.08 -4.15 10.17
CA ILE A 37 7.00 -5.23 10.53
C ILE A 37 8.47 -4.84 10.24
N LEU A 38 8.70 -4.11 9.15
CA LEU A 38 10.06 -3.70 8.74
C LEU A 38 10.67 -2.63 9.64
N ASP A 39 9.88 -1.92 10.45
CA ASP A 39 10.35 -0.90 11.40
C ASP A 39 10.74 -1.52 12.76
N LEU A 40 10.63 -2.84 12.86
CA LEU A 40 11.11 -3.64 13.99
C LEU A 40 12.57 -4.06 13.85
N PHE A 41 13.06 -4.14 12.61
CA PHE A 41 14.45 -4.49 12.30
C PHE A 41 15.36 -3.25 12.33
N SER A 42 16.62 -3.47 12.68
CA SER A 42 17.60 -2.38 12.71
C SER A 42 17.80 -1.82 11.31
N SER A 43 18.06 -0.51 11.20
CA SER A 43 18.30 0.12 9.90
C SER A 43 19.58 -0.36 9.21
N THR A 44 20.44 -1.06 9.95
CA THR A 44 21.70 -1.62 9.44
C THR A 44 21.56 -3.06 8.92
N ASP A 45 20.40 -3.70 9.10
CA ASP A 45 20.18 -5.07 8.66
C ASP A 45 20.03 -5.14 7.13
N VAL A 46 21.01 -5.76 6.45
CA VAL A 46 21.06 -5.86 4.98
C VAL A 46 19.80 -6.51 4.40
N MET A 47 19.27 -7.55 5.07
CA MET A 47 18.05 -8.23 4.64
C MET A 47 16.82 -7.30 4.69
N ALA A 48 16.70 -6.51 5.76
CA ALA A 48 15.63 -5.53 5.90
C ALA A 48 15.78 -4.38 4.88
N ALA A 49 17.02 -3.96 4.59
CA ALA A 49 17.30 -2.96 3.56
C ALA A 49 16.89 -3.43 2.16
N ILE A 50 17.20 -4.68 1.79
CA ILE A 50 16.77 -5.28 0.51
C ILE A 50 15.25 -5.37 0.46
N ALA A 51 14.60 -5.85 1.53
CA ALA A 51 13.14 -5.91 1.59
C ALA A 51 12.49 -4.52 1.43
N ARG A 52 13.03 -3.48 2.09
CA ARG A 52 12.60 -2.08 1.91
C ARG A 52 12.74 -1.63 0.46
N ALA A 53 13.87 -1.91 -0.19
CA ALA A 53 14.10 -1.54 -1.59
C ALA A 53 13.11 -2.23 -2.55
N LEU A 54 12.88 -3.53 -2.36
CA LEU A 54 11.92 -4.30 -3.17
C LEU A 54 10.49 -3.80 -2.98
N LEU A 55 10.08 -3.53 -1.74
CA LEU A 55 8.76 -2.96 -1.44
C LEU A 55 8.60 -1.56 -2.03
N LEU A 56 9.64 -0.72 -2.00
CA LEU A 56 9.62 0.59 -2.64
C LEU A 56 9.45 0.48 -4.15
N PHE A 57 10.12 -0.47 -4.79
CA PHE A 57 9.96 -0.72 -6.24
C PHE A 57 8.55 -1.24 -6.59
N GLN A 58 8.01 -2.13 -5.77
CA GLN A 58 6.65 -2.63 -5.95
C GLN A 58 5.61 -1.51 -5.76
N LEU A 59 5.76 -0.72 -4.70
CA LEU A 59 4.85 0.39 -4.36
C LEU A 59 4.89 1.50 -5.41
N SER A 60 6.05 1.85 -5.94
CA SER A 60 6.17 2.88 -6.98
C SER A 60 5.42 2.46 -8.26
N THR A 61 5.60 1.22 -8.70
CA THR A 61 4.89 0.66 -9.87
C THR A 61 3.39 0.59 -9.62
N ASN A 62 2.99 0.08 -8.46
CA ASN A 62 1.57 -0.04 -8.10
C ASN A 62 0.89 1.33 -7.97
N TYR A 63 1.57 2.32 -7.40
CA TYR A 63 1.04 3.67 -7.25
C TYR A 63 0.73 4.31 -8.61
N VAL A 64 1.64 4.16 -9.58
CA VAL A 64 1.42 4.64 -10.95
C VAL A 64 0.21 3.94 -11.58
N LEU A 65 0.10 2.63 -11.42
CA LEU A 65 -1.02 1.85 -11.95
C LEU A 65 -2.37 2.29 -11.35
N VAL A 66 -2.45 2.42 -10.02
CA VAL A 66 -3.65 2.84 -9.31
C VAL A 66 -4.06 4.25 -9.71
N THR A 67 -3.11 5.20 -9.72
CA THR A 67 -3.36 6.59 -10.11
C THR A 67 -3.87 6.68 -11.55
N TYR A 68 -3.28 5.91 -12.46
CA TYR A 68 -3.73 5.84 -13.85
C TYR A 68 -5.16 5.29 -13.97
N GLY A 69 -5.47 4.23 -13.22
CA GLY A 69 -6.83 3.65 -13.14
C GLY A 69 -7.86 4.64 -12.59
N LEU A 70 -7.58 5.25 -11.43
CA LEU A 70 -8.43 6.25 -10.80
C LEU A 70 -8.70 7.44 -11.72
N ARG A 71 -7.65 7.96 -12.38
CA ARG A 71 -7.82 9.03 -13.37
C ARG A 71 -8.80 8.65 -14.47
N ARG A 72 -8.72 7.42 -15.01
CA ARG A 72 -9.65 6.98 -16.05
C ARG A 72 -11.09 6.89 -15.53
N ILE A 73 -11.30 6.35 -14.33
CA ILE A 73 -12.63 6.24 -13.72
C ILE A 73 -13.25 7.62 -13.52
N ILE A 74 -12.50 8.56 -12.91
CA ILE A 74 -12.99 9.91 -12.62
C ILE A 74 -13.28 10.71 -13.90
N LEU A 75 -12.41 10.62 -14.91
CA LEU A 75 -12.62 11.31 -16.18
C LEU A 75 -13.82 10.74 -16.96
N LEU A 76 -14.02 9.42 -16.92
CA LEU A 76 -15.13 8.77 -17.60
C LEU A 76 -16.48 9.14 -16.93
N GLU A 77 -16.54 9.12 -15.61
CA GLU A 77 -17.74 9.45 -14.83
C GLU A 77 -18.13 10.92 -14.99
N PHE A 78 -17.16 11.84 -14.88
CA PHE A 78 -17.45 13.27 -14.81
C PHE A 78 -17.58 13.94 -16.18
N PHE A 79 -16.77 13.54 -17.15
CA PHE A 79 -16.71 14.21 -18.47
C PHE A 79 -17.23 13.35 -19.63
N LYS A 80 -17.55 12.07 -19.40
CA LYS A 80 -17.92 11.08 -20.45
C LYS A 80 -16.95 11.01 -21.63
N LYS A 81 -15.74 11.55 -21.47
CA LYS A 81 -14.68 11.60 -22.46
C LYS A 81 -13.36 11.24 -21.80
N VAL A 82 -12.59 10.41 -22.47
CA VAL A 82 -11.29 9.90 -21.99
C VAL A 82 -10.27 11.04 -21.80
N TYR A 83 -10.44 12.16 -22.52
CA TYR A 83 -9.53 13.30 -22.43
C TYR A 83 -10.27 14.62 -22.68
N PRO A 84 -10.81 15.27 -21.64
CA PRO A 84 -11.52 16.54 -21.78
C PRO A 84 -10.56 17.73 -21.95
N GLY A 85 -9.32 17.66 -21.44
CA GLY A 85 -8.31 18.72 -21.60
C GLY A 85 -7.13 18.61 -20.61
N ILE A 86 -6.01 19.26 -20.92
CA ILE A 86 -4.76 19.21 -20.14
C ILE A 86 -4.94 19.79 -18.73
N TRP A 87 -5.70 20.88 -18.59
CA TRP A 87 -5.97 21.52 -17.30
C TRP A 87 -6.75 20.63 -16.33
N ALA A 88 -7.78 19.94 -16.81
CA ALA A 88 -8.57 19.02 -15.99
C ALA A 88 -7.72 17.84 -15.48
N VAL A 89 -6.84 17.30 -16.33
CA VAL A 89 -5.91 16.23 -15.96
C VAL A 89 -4.86 16.73 -14.97
N PHE A 90 -4.34 17.94 -15.14
CA PHE A 90 -3.35 18.52 -14.23
C PHE A 90 -3.93 18.77 -12.83
N ILE A 91 -5.14 19.35 -12.75
CA ILE A 91 -5.84 19.60 -11.48
C ILE A 91 -6.12 18.29 -10.75
N LEU A 92 -6.58 17.24 -11.46
CA LEU A 92 -6.84 15.93 -10.87
C LEU A 92 -5.58 15.25 -10.31
N ASN A 93 -4.47 15.29 -11.04
CA ASN A 93 -3.22 14.71 -10.53
C ASN A 93 -2.67 15.51 -9.34
N SER A 94 -2.75 16.84 -9.42
CA SER A 94 -2.29 17.72 -8.33
C SER A 94 -3.10 17.52 -7.06
N SER A 95 -4.44 17.44 -7.15
CA SER A 95 -5.28 17.18 -5.98
C SER A 95 -5.05 15.80 -5.38
N LEU A 96 -4.85 14.77 -6.21
CA LEU A 96 -4.57 13.41 -5.75
C LEU A 96 -3.25 13.33 -4.96
N VAL A 97 -2.16 13.91 -5.51
CA VAL A 97 -0.86 13.96 -4.82
C VAL A 97 -0.97 14.79 -3.55
N PHE A 98 -1.68 15.92 -3.59
CA PHE A 98 -1.87 16.77 -2.42
C PHE A 98 -2.57 16.04 -1.27
N VAL A 99 -3.66 15.33 -1.55
CA VAL A 99 -4.36 14.50 -0.55
C VAL A 99 -3.44 13.39 -0.02
N CYS A 100 -2.69 12.71 -0.89
CA CYS A 100 -1.74 11.69 -0.48
C CYS A 100 -0.67 12.23 0.48
N VAL A 101 -0.09 13.40 0.18
CA VAL A 101 0.91 14.07 1.02
C VAL A 101 0.30 14.53 2.35
N LEU A 102 -0.91 15.10 2.34
CA LEU A 102 -1.60 15.49 3.57
C LEU A 102 -1.83 14.28 4.50
N VAL A 103 -2.31 13.17 3.95
CA VAL A 103 -2.51 11.93 4.72
C VAL A 103 -1.19 11.43 5.29
N ALA A 104 -0.09 11.47 4.51
CA ALA A 104 1.23 11.04 4.98
C ALA A 104 1.75 11.90 6.15
N ILE A 105 1.46 13.21 6.16
CA ILE A 105 1.90 14.12 7.22
C ILE A 105 1.03 13.98 8.48
N PHE A 106 -0.30 14.00 8.32
CA PHE A 106 -1.22 14.02 9.47
C PHE A 106 -1.46 12.64 10.08
N PHE A 107 -1.39 11.56 9.29
CA PHE A 107 -1.68 10.20 9.73
C PHE A 107 -0.55 9.22 9.32
N PRO A 108 0.64 9.31 9.95
CA PRO A 108 1.77 8.43 9.62
C PRO A 108 1.60 6.97 10.10
N ARG A 109 0.51 6.66 10.83
CA ARG A 109 0.26 5.30 11.35
C ARG A 109 -0.53 4.47 10.34
N ILE A 110 0.16 3.53 9.71
CA ILE A 110 -0.40 2.64 8.68
C ILE A 110 -1.60 1.84 9.23
N GLY A 111 -1.54 1.36 10.47
CA GLY A 111 -2.63 0.57 11.06
C GLY A 111 -3.92 1.36 11.31
N THR A 112 -3.84 2.69 11.43
CA THR A 112 -5.04 3.54 11.57
C THR A 112 -5.68 3.87 10.22
N LEU A 113 -4.91 3.83 9.13
CA LEU A 113 -5.41 4.06 7.76
C LEU A 113 -6.04 2.82 7.14
N ILE A 114 -5.53 1.63 7.46
CA ILE A 114 -5.99 0.36 6.86
C ILE A 114 -7.24 -0.18 7.55
N ARG A 115 -7.44 0.11 8.84
CA ARG A 115 -8.58 -0.36 9.63
C ARG A 115 -9.83 0.48 9.40
#